data_AF-A0A9E5VCI3-F1
#
_entry.id   AF-A0A9E5VCI3-F1
#
_cell.length_a   1.000
_cell.length_b   1.000
_cell.length_c   1.000
_cell.angle_alpha   90.00
_cell.angle_beta   90.00
_cell.angle_gamma   90.00
#
_symmetry.space_group_name_H-M   'P 1'
#
loop_
_entity.id
_entity.type
_entity.pdbx_description
1 polymer ?
#
loop_
_entity_poly.entity_id
_entity_poly.type
_entity_poly.pdbx_seq_one_letter_code
_entity_poly.pdbx_strand_id
1 'polypeptide(L)'
;MGKTMTRKDIFLDLSIDDDGFGFSTSIADALAQAEAELVVLNDTVDSIKKLKPNCDKLDYALAASSGALCGVIDIFLVGKPGESPLGDITDKWFANRTMDFAKLFHPKKKNFDSLESALRFLENEFKVPYDQTGLGDAGRAIFDLNAKNHHFKSLAHNPSLLGLFFSMLDQFTNSSHFVTDGQLVSLQKADGKWELRGGNVPSKLFCGFTNWIGHLISDVAGSQSSARAGNRGMGIPSPLWTWTNDIIAIKAKLGLSVTETDKAMNELALNIFEKGYDTRFQVAQAIPVFLNDLLVRLIYAIRRLFSYFSETPKADRSFALMWKKCEPFSNPTVKRMLTVAHGTFCLVDIGDAVGRAFIEGGGSFNAVEFVLRLNVVGVGRFTISLYGETKRAISYGRAKREADFASKEITIVNNYIEGLKILSLKYDDAHLLMFIDDFEKSDAYAEAFGKSSALAELRNVPANKILKSKSDIDKFFGGK
;
A
#
# COMPACT_ATOMS: atom_id res chain seq x y z
N MET A 1 -27.27 16.51 0.02
CA MET A 1 -28.48 15.78 -0.44
C MET A 1 -28.80 14.72 0.60
N GLY A 2 -29.86 14.96 1.37
CA GLY A 2 -30.24 14.12 2.50
C GLY A 2 -30.69 12.75 2.02
N LYS A 3 -30.11 11.71 2.60
CA LYS A 3 -30.64 10.35 2.49
C LYS A 3 -31.89 10.33 3.37
N THR A 4 -33.06 10.40 2.75
CA THR A 4 -34.33 10.16 3.42
C THR A 4 -34.33 8.70 3.86
N MET A 5 -33.95 8.43 5.11
CA MET A 5 -34.21 7.13 5.72
C MET A 5 -35.71 7.06 5.92
N THR A 6 -36.41 6.39 5.00
CA THR A 6 -37.77 5.91 5.23
C THR A 6 -37.73 5.03 6.47
N ARG A 7 -38.22 5.54 7.60
CA ARG A 7 -38.66 4.70 8.71
C ARG A 7 -39.70 3.74 8.13
N LYS A 8 -39.32 2.48 7.97
CA LYS A 8 -40.30 1.40 7.87
C LYS A 8 -40.75 1.18 9.31
N ASP A 9 -41.86 1.80 9.69
CA ASP A 9 -42.49 1.49 10.97
C ASP A 9 -42.95 0.03 10.86
N ILE A 10 -42.31 -0.84 11.65
CA ILE A 10 -42.57 -2.28 11.63
C ILE A 10 -43.78 -2.54 12.53
N PHE A 11 -44.97 -2.34 11.98
CA PHE A 11 -46.24 -2.78 12.54
C PHE A 11 -47.00 -3.53 11.45
N LEU A 12 -47.85 -4.48 11.86
CA LEU A 12 -48.94 -5.02 11.04
C LEU A 12 -49.82 -3.82 10.61
N ASP A 13 -49.42 -3.16 9.53
CA ASP A 13 -50.16 -2.03 8.99
C ASP A 13 -51.33 -2.61 8.21
N LEU A 14 -52.52 -2.49 8.80
CA LEU A 14 -53.78 -2.76 8.13
C LEU A 14 -54.11 -1.51 7.31
N SER A 15 -53.74 -1.50 6.04
CA SER A 15 -54.20 -0.46 5.12
C SER A 15 -55.62 -0.77 4.70
N ILE A 16 -56.54 0.17 4.90
CA ILE A 16 -57.93 0.07 4.46
C ILE A 16 -58.15 1.15 3.42
N ASP A 17 -58.41 0.73 2.18
CA ASP A 17 -58.64 1.57 1.03
C ASP A 17 -60.09 1.35 0.54
N ASP A 18 -60.60 2.22 -0.34
CA ASP A 18 -61.99 2.15 -0.84
C ASP A 18 -62.33 0.78 -1.48
N ASP A 19 -61.31 0.09 -2.00
CA ASP A 19 -61.38 -1.17 -2.76
C ASP A 19 -60.92 -2.42 -1.98
N GLY A 20 -60.53 -2.32 -0.70
CA GLY A 20 -60.11 -3.49 0.09
C GLY A 20 -59.33 -3.16 1.38
N PHE A 21 -58.96 -4.19 2.14
CA PHE A 21 -57.98 -4.08 3.23
C PHE A 21 -56.78 -5.01 2.96
N GLY A 22 -55.59 -4.64 3.42
CA GLY A 22 -54.37 -5.42 3.22
C GLY A 22 -53.44 -5.34 4.42
N PHE A 23 -52.79 -6.46 4.76
CA PHE A 23 -51.69 -6.50 5.71
C PHE A 23 -50.37 -6.33 4.97
N SER A 24 -49.56 -5.35 5.37
CA SER A 24 -48.33 -5.00 4.66
C SER A 24 -47.21 -6.05 4.75
N THR A 25 -47.21 -6.95 5.75
CA THR A 25 -46.18 -7.99 5.95
C THR A 25 -46.71 -9.10 6.88
N SER A 26 -46.50 -10.40 6.55
CA SER A 26 -46.84 -11.52 7.44
C SER A 26 -45.86 -11.61 8.63
N ILE A 27 -46.22 -12.31 9.73
CA ILE A 27 -45.29 -12.50 10.85
C ILE A 27 -44.07 -13.30 10.38
N ALA A 28 -44.26 -14.24 9.44
CA ALA A 28 -43.18 -15.00 8.82
C ALA A 28 -42.20 -14.11 8.03
N ASP A 29 -42.69 -13.17 7.24
CA ASP A 29 -41.84 -12.24 6.48
C ASP A 29 -41.07 -11.28 7.41
N ALA A 30 -41.74 -10.80 8.46
CA ALA A 30 -41.11 -9.95 9.48
C ALA A 30 -40.00 -10.70 10.25
N LEU A 31 -40.21 -11.99 10.56
CA LEU A 31 -39.20 -12.86 11.15
C LEU A 31 -38.00 -13.03 10.21
N ALA A 32 -38.23 -13.35 8.94
CA ALA A 32 -37.17 -13.53 7.96
C ALA A 32 -36.33 -12.24 7.77
N GLN A 33 -36.99 -11.08 7.75
CA GLN A 33 -36.30 -9.79 7.64
C GLN A 33 -35.45 -9.50 8.89
N ALA A 34 -35.98 -9.72 10.09
CA ALA A 34 -35.26 -9.50 11.35
C ALA A 34 -34.07 -10.47 11.51
N GLU A 35 -34.21 -11.73 11.08
CA GLU A 35 -33.12 -12.70 11.06
C GLU A 35 -32.00 -12.30 10.08
N ALA A 36 -32.35 -11.79 8.90
CA ALA A 36 -31.38 -11.27 7.94
C ALA A 36 -30.63 -10.04 8.48
N GLU A 37 -31.32 -9.13 9.16
CA GLU A 37 -30.72 -7.97 9.82
C GLU A 37 -29.74 -8.40 10.93
N LEU A 38 -30.10 -9.41 11.73
CA LEU A 38 -29.26 -9.96 12.78
C LEU A 38 -27.93 -10.53 12.22
N VAL A 39 -27.96 -11.16 11.04
CA VAL A 39 -26.74 -11.63 10.35
C VAL A 39 -25.81 -10.46 10.01
N VAL A 40 -26.34 -9.39 9.43
CA VAL A 40 -25.55 -8.20 9.05
C VAL A 40 -24.93 -7.52 10.27
N LEU A 41 -25.67 -7.43 11.37
CA LEU A 41 -25.17 -6.84 12.61
C LEU A 41 -24.05 -7.68 13.23
N ASN A 42 -24.20 -9.01 13.24
CA ASN A 42 -23.15 -9.92 13.70
C ASN A 42 -21.88 -9.82 12.84
N ASP A 43 -22.02 -9.75 11.52
CA ASP A 43 -20.89 -9.53 10.61
C ASP A 43 -20.17 -8.20 10.88
N THR A 44 -20.95 -7.15 11.21
CA THR A 44 -20.40 -5.84 11.60
C THR A 44 -19.56 -5.95 12.86
N VAL A 45 -20.04 -6.66 13.88
CA VAL A 45 -19.29 -6.91 15.13
C VAL A 45 -18.02 -7.74 14.87
N ASP A 46 -18.12 -8.78 14.05
CA ASP A 46 -16.99 -9.67 13.75
C ASP A 46 -15.90 -9.02 12.89
N SER A 47 -16.26 -8.01 12.09
CA SER A 47 -15.30 -7.25 11.28
C SER A 47 -14.15 -6.64 12.09
N ILE A 48 -14.39 -6.30 13.36
CA ILE A 48 -13.39 -5.74 14.29
C ILE A 48 -12.25 -6.71 14.55
N LYS A 49 -12.54 -8.01 14.63
CA LYS A 49 -11.52 -9.05 14.90
C LYS A 49 -10.44 -9.05 13.83
N LYS A 50 -10.78 -8.66 12.59
CA LYS A 50 -9.83 -8.53 11.46
C LYS A 50 -8.96 -7.28 11.53
N LEU A 51 -9.32 -6.30 12.36
CA LEU A 51 -8.57 -5.04 12.54
C LEU A 51 -7.71 -5.05 13.80
N LYS A 52 -8.12 -5.78 14.84
CA LYS A 52 -7.41 -5.82 16.12
C LYS A 52 -6.15 -6.69 16.05
N PRO A 53 -4.94 -6.15 16.30
CA PRO A 53 -3.75 -6.97 16.51
C PRO A 53 -3.91 -7.83 17.77
N ASN A 54 -3.48 -9.08 17.71
CA ASN A 54 -3.46 -10.01 18.83
C ASN A 54 -2.02 -10.44 19.13
N CYS A 55 -1.22 -9.49 19.63
CA CYS A 55 0.17 -9.72 20.05
C CYS A 55 0.22 -10.03 21.55
N ASP A 56 0.91 -11.10 21.91
CA ASP A 56 1.25 -11.37 23.31
C ASP A 56 2.63 -10.80 23.69
N LYS A 57 3.03 -10.92 24.96
CA LYS A 57 4.32 -10.42 25.45
C LYS A 57 5.51 -11.03 24.70
N LEU A 58 5.41 -12.30 24.31
CA LEU A 58 6.46 -12.98 23.57
C LEU A 58 6.54 -12.48 22.12
N ASP A 59 5.41 -12.12 21.51
CA ASP A 59 5.40 -11.54 20.15
C ASP A 59 6.14 -10.22 20.14
N TYR A 60 5.92 -9.37 21.15
CA TYR A 60 6.66 -8.12 21.31
C TYR A 60 8.13 -8.35 21.60
N ALA A 61 8.47 -9.27 22.52
CA ALA A 61 9.85 -9.58 22.85
C ALA A 61 10.63 -10.09 21.63
N LEU A 62 10.07 -11.05 20.89
CA LEU A 62 10.71 -11.61 19.69
C LEU A 62 10.83 -10.59 18.56
N ALA A 63 9.81 -9.76 18.36
CA ALA A 63 9.87 -8.66 17.39
C ALA A 63 10.96 -7.65 17.73
N ALA A 64 11.03 -7.21 18.99
CA ALA A 64 12.06 -6.29 19.45
C ALA A 64 13.46 -6.92 19.33
N SER A 65 13.62 -8.19 19.70
CA SER A 65 14.89 -8.92 19.54
C SER A 65 15.33 -9.04 18.08
N SER A 66 14.39 -9.30 17.15
CA SER A 66 14.67 -9.31 15.71
C SER A 66 15.18 -7.94 15.25
N GLY A 67 14.52 -6.87 15.68
CA GLY A 67 14.93 -5.49 15.39
C GLY A 67 16.33 -5.17 15.92
N ALA A 68 16.60 -5.51 17.19
CA ALA A 68 17.90 -5.30 17.82
C ALA A 68 19.00 -6.11 17.12
N LEU A 69 18.74 -7.38 16.79
CA LEU A 69 19.68 -8.22 16.02
C LEU A 69 20.00 -7.59 14.66
N CYS A 70 18.98 -7.12 13.94
CA CYS A 70 19.20 -6.48 12.65
C CYS A 70 19.95 -5.14 12.79
N GLY A 71 19.74 -4.39 13.88
CA GLY A 71 20.53 -3.19 14.18
C GLY A 71 22.00 -3.51 14.44
N VAL A 72 22.29 -4.62 15.14
CA VAL A 72 23.67 -5.11 15.30
C VAL A 72 24.27 -5.53 13.95
N ILE A 73 23.52 -6.25 13.11
CA ILE A 73 23.94 -6.60 11.75
C ILE A 73 24.28 -5.33 10.95
N ASP A 74 23.45 -4.30 11.07
CA ASP A 74 23.66 -3.04 10.37
C ASP A 74 24.95 -2.35 10.83
N ILE A 75 25.13 -2.16 12.14
CA ILE A 75 26.32 -1.52 12.72
C ILE A 75 27.63 -2.20 12.28
N PHE A 76 27.68 -3.53 12.31
CA PHE A 76 28.92 -4.27 12.08
C PHE A 76 29.12 -4.75 10.64
N LEU A 77 28.04 -5.02 9.90
CA LEU A 77 28.14 -5.60 8.56
C LEU A 77 27.72 -4.63 7.45
N VAL A 78 26.91 -3.61 7.74
CA VAL A 78 26.65 -2.50 6.81
C VAL A 78 27.61 -1.35 7.07
N GLY A 79 27.67 -0.83 8.30
CA GLY A 79 28.60 0.24 8.67
C GLY A 79 28.48 1.48 7.77
N LYS A 80 29.62 1.98 7.28
CA LYS A 80 29.70 3.04 6.26
C LYS A 80 30.42 2.56 5.00
N PRO A 81 30.27 3.25 3.85
CA PRO A 81 31.04 2.93 2.66
C PRO A 81 32.55 2.86 2.95
N GLY A 82 33.22 1.84 2.39
CA GLY A 82 34.64 1.56 2.63
C GLY A 82 34.93 0.69 3.87
N GLU A 83 33.97 0.53 4.79
CA GLU A 83 34.07 -0.29 6.00
C GLU A 83 33.00 -1.41 6.03
N SER A 84 32.43 -1.78 4.87
CA SER A 84 31.18 -2.54 4.78
C SER A 84 31.35 -3.95 4.23
N PRO A 85 31.36 -5.01 5.07
CA PRO A 85 31.36 -6.39 4.60
C PRO A 85 30.17 -6.77 3.70
N LEU A 86 28.97 -6.28 4.00
CA LEU A 86 27.80 -6.46 3.12
C LEU A 86 27.94 -5.61 1.86
N GLY A 87 28.57 -4.44 1.95
CA GLY A 87 28.97 -3.63 0.80
C GLY A 87 29.81 -4.43 -0.19
N ASP A 88 30.86 -5.12 0.27
CA ASP A 88 31.72 -5.96 -0.58
C ASP A 88 30.93 -7.08 -1.29
N ILE A 89 29.97 -7.68 -0.58
CA ILE A 89 29.07 -8.70 -1.15
C ILE A 89 28.20 -8.08 -2.26
N THR A 90 27.63 -6.89 -2.02
CA THR A 90 26.82 -6.20 -3.03
C THR A 90 27.65 -5.74 -4.21
N ASP A 91 28.86 -5.22 -4.00
CA ASP A 91 29.77 -4.82 -5.07
C ASP A 91 30.11 -6.01 -5.97
N LYS A 92 30.43 -7.16 -5.38
CA LYS A 92 30.67 -8.40 -6.13
C LYS A 92 29.42 -8.88 -6.86
N TRP A 93 28.25 -8.75 -6.25
CA TRP A 93 26.98 -9.09 -6.90
C TRP A 93 26.76 -8.22 -8.14
N PHE A 94 26.91 -6.89 -8.04
CA PHE A 94 26.77 -5.96 -9.17
C PHE A 94 27.82 -6.20 -10.26
N ALA A 95 29.08 -6.47 -9.90
CA ALA A 95 30.12 -6.84 -10.85
C ALA A 95 29.73 -8.09 -11.66
N ASN A 96 29.26 -9.14 -10.97
CA ASN A 96 28.82 -10.37 -11.62
C ASN A 96 27.60 -10.13 -12.52
N ARG A 97 26.61 -9.33 -12.09
CA ARG A 97 25.44 -9.00 -12.91
C ARG A 97 25.80 -8.18 -14.14
N THR A 98 26.78 -7.29 -14.03
CA THR A 98 27.32 -6.50 -15.16
C THR A 98 27.98 -7.43 -16.18
N MET A 99 28.76 -8.41 -15.71
CA MET A 99 29.34 -9.44 -16.58
C MET A 99 28.26 -10.32 -17.24
N ASP A 100 27.24 -10.74 -16.49
CA ASP A 100 26.12 -11.51 -17.03
C ASP A 100 25.34 -10.70 -18.09
N PHE A 101 25.12 -9.41 -17.85
CA PHE A 101 24.51 -8.51 -18.82
C PHE A 101 25.35 -8.39 -20.09
N ALA A 102 26.66 -8.20 -19.98
CA ALA A 102 27.56 -8.16 -21.13
C ALA A 102 27.49 -9.46 -21.96
N LYS A 103 27.39 -10.63 -21.32
CA LYS A 103 27.26 -11.93 -22.01
C LYS A 103 26.00 -12.01 -22.87
N LEU A 104 24.89 -11.43 -22.43
CA LEU A 104 23.64 -11.41 -23.19
C LEU A 104 23.78 -10.65 -24.52
N PHE A 105 24.58 -9.58 -24.55
CA PHE A 105 24.76 -8.72 -25.72
C PHE A 105 25.91 -9.14 -26.64
N HIS A 106 26.79 -10.04 -26.19
CA HIS A 106 27.91 -10.52 -27.00
C HIS A 106 27.93 -12.06 -27.12
N PRO A 107 26.92 -12.68 -27.77
CA PRO A 107 26.76 -14.15 -27.79
C PRO A 107 27.92 -14.91 -28.45
N LYS A 108 28.76 -14.23 -29.25
CA LYS A 108 29.98 -14.80 -29.86
C LYS A 108 31.15 -14.94 -28.88
N LYS A 109 31.17 -14.21 -27.75
CA LYS A 109 32.11 -14.46 -26.64
C LYS A 109 31.37 -15.24 -25.57
N LYS A 110 31.68 -16.53 -25.46
CA LYS A 110 31.04 -17.42 -24.47
C LYS A 110 31.31 -16.99 -23.02
N ASN A 111 32.35 -16.18 -22.76
CA ASN A 111 32.65 -15.57 -21.46
C ASN A 111 33.41 -14.24 -21.61
N PHE A 112 33.24 -13.36 -20.63
CA PHE A 112 34.16 -12.26 -20.35
C PHE A 112 35.13 -12.74 -19.26
N ASP A 113 36.44 -12.66 -19.51
CA ASP A 113 37.47 -13.21 -18.62
C ASP A 113 37.68 -12.34 -17.37
N SER A 114 37.19 -11.09 -17.39
CA SER A 114 37.29 -10.15 -16.28
C SER A 114 36.20 -9.08 -16.33
N LEU A 115 35.92 -8.44 -15.19
CA LEU A 115 35.05 -7.26 -15.10
C LEU A 115 35.52 -6.15 -16.05
N GLU A 116 36.83 -5.88 -16.12
CA GLU A 116 37.41 -4.89 -17.03
C GLU A 116 36.99 -5.16 -18.50
N SER A 117 37.08 -6.42 -18.95
CA SER A 117 36.73 -6.77 -20.31
C SER A 117 35.23 -6.61 -20.62
N ALA A 118 34.38 -6.83 -19.62
CA ALA A 118 32.94 -6.64 -19.71
C ALA A 118 32.59 -5.15 -19.76
N LEU A 119 33.14 -4.35 -18.84
CA LEU A 119 32.96 -2.89 -18.81
C LEU A 119 33.43 -2.25 -20.11
N ARG A 120 34.63 -2.60 -20.58
CA ARG A 120 35.15 -2.09 -21.87
C ARG A 120 34.22 -2.41 -23.05
N PHE A 121 33.55 -3.56 -23.04
CA PHE A 121 32.58 -3.89 -24.08
C PHE A 121 31.32 -3.04 -23.95
N LEU A 122 30.73 -2.96 -22.75
CA LEU A 122 29.50 -2.21 -22.50
C LEU A 122 29.69 -0.71 -22.74
N GLU A 123 30.78 -0.11 -22.24
CA GLU A 123 31.14 1.30 -22.47
C GLU A 123 31.30 1.63 -23.97
N ASN A 124 31.70 0.66 -24.79
CA ASN A 124 31.82 0.85 -26.24
C ASN A 124 30.48 0.69 -26.99
N GLU A 125 29.59 -0.18 -26.50
CA GLU A 125 28.30 -0.45 -27.14
C GLU A 125 27.25 0.60 -26.77
N PHE A 126 27.21 0.99 -25.49
CA PHE A 126 26.23 1.91 -24.91
C PHE A 126 26.82 3.30 -24.69
N LYS A 127 27.41 3.87 -25.75
CA LYS A 127 27.92 5.24 -25.71
C LYS A 127 26.78 6.23 -25.55
N VAL A 128 27.06 7.37 -24.92
CA VAL A 128 26.14 8.48 -24.68
C VAL A 128 26.89 9.81 -24.75
N PRO A 129 26.23 10.94 -25.08
CA PRO A 129 26.90 12.22 -25.26
C PRO A 129 27.15 12.97 -23.95
N TYR A 130 26.70 12.45 -22.82
CA TYR A 130 26.67 13.14 -21.53
C TYR A 130 27.65 12.54 -20.49
N ASP A 131 28.55 11.66 -20.93
CA ASP A 131 29.55 10.96 -20.12
C ASP A 131 30.91 11.69 -20.11
N GLN A 132 30.90 12.98 -19.70
CA GLN A 132 32.12 13.76 -19.58
C GLN A 132 32.81 13.55 -18.23
N THR A 133 34.10 13.20 -18.26
CA THR A 133 34.90 12.95 -17.04
C THR A 133 35.82 14.12 -16.62
N GLY A 134 35.88 15.19 -17.43
CA GLY A 134 36.66 16.41 -17.15
C GLY A 134 38.13 16.37 -17.59
N LEU A 135 38.58 15.36 -18.33
CA LEU A 135 39.94 15.30 -18.90
C LEU A 135 39.92 15.75 -20.38
N GLY A 136 40.34 17.00 -20.63
CA GLY A 136 40.46 17.55 -21.99
C GLY A 136 39.18 18.19 -22.54
N ASP A 137 38.07 18.11 -21.81
CA ASP A 137 36.78 18.68 -22.20
C ASP A 137 36.53 20.06 -21.56
N ALA A 138 35.73 20.89 -22.22
CA ALA A 138 35.38 22.25 -21.79
C ALA A 138 34.76 22.36 -20.37
N GLY A 139 34.41 21.23 -19.74
CA GLY A 139 33.70 21.18 -18.46
C GLY A 139 34.56 21.27 -17.18
N ARG A 140 35.88 21.04 -17.24
CA ARG A 140 36.72 21.04 -16.01
C ARG A 140 36.85 22.42 -15.36
N ALA A 141 37.04 23.46 -16.15
CA ALA A 141 37.24 24.82 -15.64
C ALA A 141 35.93 25.55 -15.33
N ILE A 142 34.81 25.12 -15.92
CA ILE A 142 33.52 25.84 -15.85
C ILE A 142 32.53 25.14 -14.91
N PHE A 143 32.58 23.81 -14.77
CA PHE A 143 31.57 23.03 -14.03
C PHE A 143 32.12 22.18 -12.88
N ASP A 144 33.42 22.28 -12.57
CA ASP A 144 34.08 21.51 -11.51
C ASP A 144 33.78 19.99 -11.63
N LEU A 145 33.76 19.49 -12.86
CA LEU A 145 33.52 18.08 -13.18
C LEU A 145 34.82 17.29 -13.08
N ASN A 146 34.75 16.15 -12.40
CA ASN A 146 35.83 15.19 -12.30
C ASN A 146 35.28 13.75 -12.23
N ALA A 147 36.17 12.76 -12.36
CA ALA A 147 35.80 11.34 -12.35
C ALA A 147 35.08 10.87 -11.07
N LYS A 148 35.17 11.61 -9.95
CA LYS A 148 34.48 11.28 -8.69
C LYS A 148 33.05 11.83 -8.61
N ASN A 149 32.74 12.95 -9.26
CA ASN A 149 31.45 13.61 -9.10
C ASN A 149 30.55 13.60 -10.33
N HIS A 150 31.08 13.33 -11.53
CA HIS A 150 30.31 13.50 -12.76
C HIS A 150 29.05 12.62 -12.82
N HIS A 151 29.09 11.37 -12.36
CA HIS A 151 27.89 10.53 -12.29
C HIS A 151 26.79 11.11 -11.39
N PHE A 152 27.14 11.90 -10.36
CA PHE A 152 26.13 12.56 -9.52
C PHE A 152 25.70 13.90 -10.09
N LYS A 153 26.63 14.70 -10.61
CA LYS A 153 26.31 16.02 -11.19
C LYS A 153 25.52 15.89 -12.49
N SER A 154 25.81 14.90 -13.33
CA SER A 154 25.12 14.66 -14.61
C SER A 154 23.77 14.00 -14.38
N LEU A 155 22.69 14.70 -14.74
CA LEU A 155 21.32 14.23 -14.49
C LEU A 155 21.01 12.90 -15.17
N ALA A 156 21.60 12.66 -16.35
CA ALA A 156 21.36 11.45 -17.13
C ALA A 156 21.93 10.17 -16.49
N HIS A 157 22.83 10.28 -15.50
CA HIS A 157 23.36 9.15 -14.73
C HIS A 157 22.51 8.81 -13.49
N ASN A 158 21.53 9.65 -13.16
CA ASN A 158 20.63 9.37 -12.04
C ASN A 158 19.68 8.21 -12.40
N PRO A 159 19.60 7.14 -11.59
CA PRO A 159 18.63 6.06 -11.79
C PRO A 159 17.22 6.48 -11.36
N SER A 160 16.68 7.53 -11.99
CA SER A 160 15.35 8.10 -11.73
C SER A 160 14.59 8.34 -13.04
N LEU A 161 13.27 8.59 -12.94
CA LEU A 161 12.46 8.95 -14.10
C LEU A 161 12.92 10.26 -14.74
N LEU A 162 13.39 11.22 -13.92
CA LEU A 162 13.93 12.47 -14.43
C LEU A 162 15.30 12.25 -15.08
N GLY A 163 16.12 11.35 -14.53
CA GLY A 163 17.38 10.95 -15.17
C GLY A 163 17.17 10.30 -16.54
N LEU A 164 16.16 9.42 -16.68
CA LEU A 164 15.75 8.90 -17.99
C LEU A 164 15.34 10.02 -18.94
N PHE A 165 14.51 10.97 -18.47
CA PHE A 165 14.10 12.11 -19.29
C PHE A 165 15.30 12.91 -19.81
N PHE A 166 16.26 13.25 -18.93
CA PHE A 166 17.45 13.99 -19.33
C PHE A 166 18.37 13.18 -20.23
N SER A 167 18.53 11.87 -19.99
CA SER A 167 19.26 11.01 -20.91
C SER A 167 18.66 11.00 -22.31
N MET A 168 17.34 10.89 -22.42
CA MET A 168 16.64 10.95 -23.71
C MET A 168 16.83 12.32 -24.36
N LEU A 169 16.64 13.41 -23.61
CA LEU A 169 16.85 14.77 -24.10
C LEU A 169 18.27 14.92 -24.66
N ASP A 170 19.28 14.61 -23.85
CA ASP A 170 20.69 14.78 -24.16
C ASP A 170 21.14 13.96 -25.37
N GLN A 171 20.64 12.74 -25.52
CA GLN A 171 20.90 11.92 -26.71
C GLN A 171 20.29 12.50 -27.98
N PHE A 172 19.09 13.09 -27.91
CA PHE A 172 18.43 13.73 -29.06
C PHE A 172 19.07 15.06 -29.44
N THR A 173 19.55 15.84 -28.48
CA THR A 173 20.09 17.19 -28.70
C THR A 173 21.61 17.25 -28.75
N ASN A 174 22.31 16.14 -28.52
CA ASN A 174 23.76 16.11 -28.34
C ASN A 174 24.21 17.14 -27.28
N SER A 175 23.59 17.05 -26.10
CA SER A 175 23.88 17.90 -24.94
C SER A 175 24.24 17.06 -23.72
N SER A 176 24.58 17.74 -22.62
CA SER A 176 24.78 17.12 -21.31
C SER A 176 24.30 18.09 -20.23
N HIS A 177 23.31 17.69 -19.43
CA HIS A 177 22.76 18.52 -18.34
C HIS A 177 23.32 18.14 -16.97
N PHE A 178 23.75 19.16 -16.23
CA PHE A 178 24.39 19.02 -14.92
C PHE A 178 23.71 19.87 -13.86
N VAL A 179 23.78 19.40 -12.62
CA VAL A 179 23.53 20.22 -11.42
C VAL A 179 24.85 20.51 -10.75
N THR A 180 25.18 21.80 -10.62
CA THR A 180 26.38 22.26 -9.90
C THR A 180 26.09 23.57 -9.18
N ASP A 181 26.54 23.69 -7.94
CA ASP A 181 26.33 24.89 -7.10
C ASP A 181 24.87 25.36 -7.05
N GLY A 182 23.93 24.41 -6.97
CA GLY A 182 22.49 24.71 -6.96
C GLY A 182 21.92 25.20 -8.30
N GLN A 183 22.65 25.11 -9.40
CA GLN A 183 22.23 25.55 -10.72
C GLN A 183 22.13 24.40 -11.71
N LEU A 184 21.10 24.46 -12.56
CA LEU A 184 20.98 23.60 -13.73
C LEU A 184 21.76 24.21 -14.90
N VAL A 185 22.76 23.49 -15.39
CA VAL A 185 23.63 23.94 -16.48
C VAL A 185 23.63 22.90 -17.60
N SER A 186 23.79 23.35 -18.85
CA SER A 186 23.84 22.45 -20.01
C SER A 186 25.06 22.72 -20.87
N LEU A 187 25.78 21.65 -21.23
CA LEU A 187 26.78 21.67 -22.29
C LEU A 187 26.11 21.33 -23.63
N GLN A 188 26.28 22.19 -24.63
CA GLN A 188 25.75 21.98 -25.99
C GLN A 188 26.85 21.42 -26.90
N LYS A 189 26.49 20.58 -27.87
CA LYS A 189 27.45 19.85 -28.74
C LYS A 189 28.45 19.06 -27.89
N ALA A 190 27.90 18.24 -27.01
CA ALA A 190 28.61 17.58 -25.94
C ALA A 190 29.64 16.55 -26.45
N ASP A 191 29.38 15.91 -27.60
CA ASP A 191 30.35 15.10 -28.35
C ASP A 191 30.25 15.37 -29.86
N GLY A 192 31.36 15.78 -30.47
CA GLY A 192 31.44 16.09 -31.91
C GLY A 192 31.21 14.90 -32.84
N LYS A 193 31.24 13.66 -32.34
CA LYS A 193 31.02 12.42 -33.09
C LYS A 193 29.71 11.73 -32.74
N TRP A 194 28.92 12.31 -31.83
CA TRP A 194 27.69 11.68 -31.37
C TRP A 194 26.57 11.74 -32.41
N GLU A 195 25.95 10.60 -32.66
CA GLU A 195 24.70 10.49 -33.40
C GLU A 195 23.80 9.43 -32.76
N LEU A 196 22.59 9.84 -32.38
CA LEU A 196 21.58 8.89 -31.89
C LEU A 196 21.08 8.01 -33.04
N ARG A 197 21.36 6.72 -32.93
CA ARG A 197 20.95 5.69 -33.90
C ARG A 197 19.42 5.55 -33.96
N GLY A 198 18.93 5.21 -35.15
CA GLY A 198 17.50 4.97 -35.44
C GLY A 198 17.02 5.74 -36.68
N GLY A 199 16.35 5.05 -37.60
CA GLY A 199 15.88 5.63 -38.87
C GLY A 199 14.62 6.49 -38.76
N ASN A 200 13.93 6.46 -37.62
CA ASN A 200 12.73 7.24 -37.33
C ASN A 200 12.58 7.53 -35.82
N VAL A 201 11.64 8.40 -35.45
CA VAL A 201 11.45 8.81 -34.04
C VAL A 201 11.20 7.63 -33.09
N PRO A 202 10.27 6.68 -33.36
CA PRO A 202 10.10 5.50 -32.50
C PRO A 202 11.38 4.68 -32.31
N SER A 203 12.14 4.45 -33.38
CA SER A 203 13.41 3.71 -33.28
C SER A 203 14.47 4.46 -32.48
N LYS A 204 14.55 5.79 -32.62
CA LYS A 204 15.45 6.64 -31.81
C LYS A 204 15.06 6.64 -30.34
N LEU A 205 13.76 6.63 -30.03
CA LEU A 205 13.28 6.51 -28.66
C LEU A 205 13.70 5.17 -28.04
N PHE A 206 13.53 4.06 -28.78
CA PHE A 206 13.98 2.75 -28.34
C PHE A 206 15.51 2.70 -28.14
N CYS A 207 16.29 3.16 -29.14
CA CYS A 207 17.75 3.19 -29.06
C CYS A 207 18.24 4.05 -27.88
N GLY A 208 17.65 5.23 -27.68
CA GLY A 208 18.00 6.11 -26.57
C GLY A 208 17.74 5.47 -25.22
N PHE A 209 16.59 4.80 -25.06
CA PHE A 209 16.25 4.06 -23.85
C PHE A 209 17.20 2.88 -23.60
N THR A 210 17.54 2.11 -24.64
CA THR A 210 18.48 0.98 -24.51
C THR A 210 19.89 1.44 -24.18
N ASN A 211 20.33 2.56 -24.76
CA ASN A 211 21.62 3.18 -24.44
C ASN A 211 21.67 3.58 -22.98
N TRP A 212 20.63 4.25 -22.48
CA TRP A 212 20.56 4.68 -21.09
C TRP A 212 20.66 3.52 -20.11
N ILE A 213 19.86 2.47 -20.30
CA ILE A 213 19.90 1.28 -19.44
C ILE A 213 21.28 0.61 -19.49
N GLY A 214 21.81 0.39 -20.71
CA GLY A 214 23.10 -0.27 -20.88
C GLY A 214 24.24 0.52 -20.24
N HIS A 215 24.20 1.85 -20.34
CA HIS A 215 25.18 2.75 -19.73
C HIS A 215 25.09 2.75 -18.20
N LEU A 216 23.89 2.85 -17.61
CA LEU A 216 23.75 2.74 -16.15
C LEU A 216 24.23 1.38 -15.61
N ILE A 217 24.00 0.29 -16.36
CA ILE A 217 24.47 -1.05 -15.98
C ILE A 217 25.99 -1.17 -16.09
N SER A 218 26.67 -0.48 -17.01
CA SER A 218 28.13 -0.42 -16.96
C SER A 218 28.60 0.33 -15.73
N ASP A 219 28.03 1.51 -15.48
CA ASP A 219 28.55 2.44 -14.48
C ASP A 219 28.32 1.98 -13.05
N VAL A 220 27.27 1.18 -12.80
CA VAL A 220 26.98 0.68 -11.45
C VAL A 220 28.13 -0.14 -10.88
N ALA A 221 28.91 -0.84 -11.72
CA ALA A 221 30.08 -1.61 -11.28
C ALA A 221 31.41 -0.81 -11.32
N GLY A 222 31.34 0.50 -11.62
CA GLY A 222 32.50 1.37 -11.81
C GLY A 222 32.88 1.50 -13.28
N SER A 223 34.16 1.75 -13.55
CA SER A 223 34.70 1.89 -14.90
C SER A 223 35.72 0.82 -15.22
N GLN A 224 36.00 0.61 -16.51
CA GLN A 224 37.11 -0.26 -16.92
C GLN A 224 38.45 0.14 -16.25
N SER A 225 38.68 1.44 -16.05
CA SER A 225 39.91 1.96 -15.47
C SER A 225 40.05 1.61 -13.99
N SER A 226 38.96 1.72 -13.22
CA SER A 226 38.93 1.32 -11.82
C SER A 226 39.04 -0.20 -11.68
N ALA A 227 38.33 -0.96 -12.52
CA ALA A 227 38.41 -2.42 -12.51
C ALA A 227 39.82 -2.93 -12.80
N ARG A 228 40.51 -2.34 -13.78
CA ARG A 228 41.91 -2.68 -14.10
C ARG A 228 42.87 -2.38 -12.94
N ALA A 229 42.61 -1.30 -12.20
CA ALA A 229 43.39 -0.91 -11.02
C ALA A 229 43.03 -1.70 -9.75
N GLY A 230 42.05 -2.62 -9.81
CA GLY A 230 41.55 -3.33 -8.63
C GLY A 230 40.73 -2.46 -7.67
N ASN A 231 40.25 -1.30 -8.14
CA ASN A 231 39.48 -0.34 -7.37
C ASN A 231 37.96 -0.50 -7.60
N ARG A 232 37.17 -0.18 -6.59
CA ARG A 232 35.70 -0.25 -6.59
C ARG A 232 35.02 0.60 -7.68
N GLY A 233 35.61 1.76 -8.03
CA GLY A 233 34.98 2.78 -8.86
C GLY A 233 33.81 3.49 -8.16
N MET A 234 33.27 4.54 -8.78
CA MET A 234 32.25 5.41 -8.14
C MET A 234 30.87 4.77 -8.07
N GLY A 235 30.49 3.92 -9.03
CA GLY A 235 29.11 3.45 -9.15
C GLY A 235 28.18 4.57 -9.62
N ILE A 236 26.88 4.29 -9.63
CA ILE A 236 25.85 5.31 -9.94
C ILE A 236 25.20 5.85 -8.66
N PRO A 237 24.75 7.11 -8.65
CA PRO A 237 24.11 7.72 -7.48
C PRO A 237 22.97 6.88 -6.92
N SER A 238 22.80 6.93 -5.60
CA SER A 238 21.68 6.28 -4.94
C SER A 238 20.34 6.88 -5.42
N PRO A 239 19.35 6.06 -5.83
CA PRO A 239 18.01 6.51 -6.17
C PRO A 239 17.38 7.39 -5.09
N LEU A 240 17.62 7.11 -3.80
CA LEU A 240 17.09 7.90 -2.68
C LEU A 240 17.80 9.23 -2.44
N TRP A 241 18.87 9.55 -3.16
CA TRP A 241 19.60 10.83 -3.03
C TRP A 241 19.59 11.66 -4.31
N THR A 242 19.32 11.02 -5.45
CA THR A 242 19.20 11.70 -6.77
C THR A 242 18.09 12.75 -6.83
N TRP A 243 17.05 12.64 -5.99
CA TRP A 243 15.97 13.62 -5.92
C TRP A 243 16.45 15.04 -5.58
N THR A 244 17.61 15.19 -4.94
CA THR A 244 18.19 16.51 -4.64
C THR A 244 18.55 17.26 -5.92
N ASN A 245 19.11 16.55 -6.92
CA ASN A 245 19.31 17.09 -8.26
C ASN A 245 17.97 17.37 -8.96
N ASP A 246 17.01 16.47 -8.81
CA ASP A 246 15.70 16.59 -9.45
C ASP A 246 14.96 17.85 -8.98
N ILE A 247 15.00 18.16 -7.69
CA ILE A 247 14.42 19.40 -7.15
C ILE A 247 15.04 20.64 -7.77
N ILE A 248 16.37 20.70 -7.87
CA ILE A 248 17.08 21.84 -8.46
C ILE A 248 16.68 21.99 -9.92
N ALA A 249 16.68 20.90 -10.68
CA ALA A 249 16.30 20.91 -12.09
C ALA A 249 14.84 21.36 -12.30
N ILE A 250 13.91 20.84 -11.50
CA ILE A 250 12.49 21.21 -11.56
C ILE A 250 12.29 22.69 -11.20
N LYS A 251 12.88 23.15 -10.10
CA LYS A 251 12.77 24.56 -9.67
C LYS A 251 13.32 25.50 -10.75
N ALA A 252 14.48 25.20 -11.32
CA ALA A 252 15.07 25.97 -12.41
C ALA A 252 14.14 26.04 -13.63
N LYS A 253 13.52 24.91 -14.04
CA LYS A 253 12.60 24.89 -15.19
C LYS A 253 11.26 25.58 -14.92
N LEU A 254 10.80 25.61 -13.67
CA LEU A 254 9.59 26.32 -13.26
C LEU A 254 9.82 27.81 -12.93
N GLY A 255 11.07 28.30 -13.01
CA GLY A 255 11.42 29.67 -12.64
C GLY A 255 11.31 29.94 -11.13
N LEU A 256 11.39 28.89 -10.30
CA LEU A 256 11.37 28.99 -8.84
C LEU A 256 12.79 29.16 -8.31
N SER A 257 12.93 29.95 -7.24
CA SER A 257 14.22 30.13 -6.57
C SER A 257 14.67 28.85 -5.86
N VAL A 258 15.91 28.43 -6.12
CA VAL A 258 16.59 27.40 -5.33
C VAL A 258 16.96 27.99 -3.98
N THR A 259 16.54 27.33 -2.90
CA THR A 259 16.77 27.76 -1.52
C THR A 259 18.12 27.27 -1.01
N GLU A 260 18.62 27.88 0.05
CA GLU A 260 19.85 27.42 0.72
C GLU A 260 19.72 25.99 1.26
N THR A 261 18.52 25.58 1.66
CA THR A 261 18.25 24.19 2.07
C THR A 261 18.39 23.21 0.89
N ASP A 262 17.92 23.58 -0.31
CA ASP A 262 18.07 22.73 -1.49
C ASP A 262 19.55 22.53 -1.83
N LYS A 263 20.35 23.61 -1.79
CA LYS A 263 21.79 23.57 -2.02
C LYS A 263 22.50 22.71 -0.98
N ALA A 264 22.23 22.93 0.30
CA ALA A 264 22.85 22.18 1.38
C ALA A 264 22.53 20.67 1.30
N MET A 265 21.29 20.30 0.93
CA MET A 265 20.92 18.90 0.75
C MET A 265 21.59 18.26 -0.47
N ASN A 266 21.70 19.01 -1.57
CA ASN A 266 22.42 18.55 -2.77
C ASN A 266 23.92 18.39 -2.51
N GLU A 267 24.54 19.33 -1.80
CA GLU A 267 25.95 19.26 -1.40
C GLU A 267 26.20 18.08 -0.45
N LEU A 268 25.32 17.85 0.52
CA LEU A 268 25.36 16.67 1.39
C LEU A 268 25.29 15.37 0.57
N ALA A 269 24.35 15.29 -0.38
CA ALA A 269 24.18 14.13 -1.26
C ALA A 269 25.41 13.88 -2.15
N LEU A 270 26.02 14.94 -2.68
CA LEU A 270 27.27 14.87 -3.42
C LEU A 270 28.42 14.37 -2.53
N ASN A 271 28.57 14.92 -1.32
CA ASN A 271 29.62 14.56 -0.37
C ASN A 271 29.55 13.09 0.07
N ILE A 272 28.35 12.54 0.30
CA ILE A 272 28.21 11.13 0.65
C ILE A 272 28.47 10.23 -0.57
N PHE A 273 28.07 10.66 -1.78
CA PHE A 273 28.33 9.92 -3.01
C PHE A 273 29.84 9.81 -3.29
N GLU A 274 30.58 10.91 -3.16
CA GLU A 274 32.04 10.92 -3.31
C GLU A 274 32.75 10.01 -2.29
N LYS A 275 32.12 9.78 -1.13
CA LYS A 275 32.58 8.84 -0.11
C LYS A 275 32.13 7.39 -0.33
N GLY A 276 31.41 7.11 -1.42
CA GLY A 276 31.01 5.76 -1.83
C GLY A 276 29.57 5.38 -1.47
N TYR A 277 28.74 6.33 -1.04
CA TYR A 277 27.29 6.11 -0.88
C TYR A 277 26.60 6.09 -2.25
N ASP A 278 26.69 4.96 -2.93
CA ASP A 278 26.12 4.73 -4.26
C ASP A 278 24.97 3.71 -4.20
N THR A 279 24.43 3.36 -5.36
CA THR A 279 23.36 2.34 -5.47
C THR A 279 23.74 0.99 -4.84
N ARG A 280 25.01 0.58 -4.92
CA ARG A 280 25.46 -0.72 -4.40
C ARG A 280 25.42 -0.72 -2.87
N PHE A 281 25.94 0.34 -2.25
CA PHE A 281 25.88 0.50 -0.79
C PHE A 281 24.43 0.61 -0.29
N GLN A 282 23.55 1.29 -1.02
CA GLN A 282 22.13 1.33 -0.68
C GLN A 282 21.45 -0.06 -0.71
N VAL A 283 21.85 -0.94 -1.63
CA VAL A 283 21.41 -2.34 -1.61
C VAL A 283 21.92 -3.06 -0.36
N ALA A 284 23.14 -2.77 0.10
CA ALA A 284 23.67 -3.35 1.34
C ALA A 284 22.83 -2.93 2.56
N GLN A 285 22.42 -1.65 2.64
CA GLN A 285 21.51 -1.15 3.68
C GLN A 285 20.16 -1.88 3.68
N ALA A 286 19.66 -2.31 2.51
CA ALA A 286 18.38 -3.01 2.42
C ALA A 286 18.40 -4.43 3.00
N ILE A 287 19.58 -5.05 3.15
CA ILE A 287 19.75 -6.43 3.62
C ILE A 287 19.21 -6.62 5.06
N PRO A 288 19.69 -5.89 6.09
CA PRO A 288 19.17 -6.05 7.45
C PRO A 288 17.68 -5.71 7.56
N VAL A 289 17.20 -4.74 6.77
CA VAL A 289 15.77 -4.37 6.73
C VAL A 289 14.92 -5.53 6.22
N PHE A 290 15.37 -6.19 5.14
CA PHE A 290 14.71 -7.36 4.58
C PHE A 290 14.77 -8.56 5.52
N LEU A 291 15.93 -8.81 6.15
CA LEU A 291 16.09 -9.87 7.16
C LEU A 291 15.13 -9.67 8.33
N ASN A 292 14.96 -8.44 8.81
CA ASN A 292 14.03 -8.13 9.89
C ASN A 292 12.58 -8.50 9.51
N ASP A 293 12.16 -8.15 8.28
CA ASP A 293 10.84 -8.53 7.77
C ASP A 293 10.65 -10.05 7.70
N LEU A 294 11.67 -10.77 7.20
CA LEU A 294 11.64 -12.24 7.10
C LEU A 294 11.57 -12.92 8.46
N LEU A 295 12.44 -12.53 9.39
CA LEU A 295 12.55 -13.15 10.71
C LEU A 295 11.26 -12.97 11.51
N VAL A 296 10.69 -11.76 11.52
CA VAL A 296 9.42 -11.50 12.20
C VAL A 296 8.28 -12.35 11.63
N ARG A 297 8.18 -12.44 10.30
CA ARG A 297 7.16 -13.24 9.61
C ARG A 297 7.32 -14.72 9.89
N LEU A 298 8.55 -15.22 9.87
CA LEU A 298 8.87 -16.61 10.15
C LEU A 298 8.54 -16.97 11.61
N ILE A 299 8.97 -16.14 12.57
CA ILE A 299 8.67 -16.33 13.99
C ILE A 299 7.16 -16.38 14.21
N TYR A 300 6.42 -15.41 13.65
CA TYR A 300 4.97 -15.41 13.74
C TYR A 300 4.35 -16.69 13.17
N ALA A 301 4.75 -17.08 11.95
CA ALA A 301 4.19 -18.26 11.28
C ALA A 301 4.46 -19.55 12.06
N ILE A 302 5.68 -19.73 12.58
CA ILE A 302 6.04 -20.87 13.43
C ILE A 302 5.17 -20.92 14.68
N ARG A 303 5.02 -19.79 15.39
CA ARG A 303 4.22 -19.74 16.62
C ARG A 303 2.75 -20.07 16.35
N ARG A 304 2.17 -19.54 15.28
CA ARG A 304 0.78 -19.85 14.90
C ARG A 304 0.60 -21.28 14.43
N LEU A 305 1.62 -21.87 13.82
CA LEU A 305 1.62 -23.27 13.44
C LEU A 305 1.54 -24.18 14.69
N PHE A 306 2.34 -23.90 15.71
CA PHE A 306 2.25 -24.63 16.98
C PHE A 306 0.89 -24.45 17.65
N SER A 307 0.38 -23.21 17.76
CA SER A 307 -0.97 -22.97 18.29
C SER A 307 -2.05 -23.73 17.51
N TYR A 308 -1.96 -23.76 16.17
CA TYR A 308 -2.90 -24.49 15.33
C TYR A 308 -2.94 -25.99 15.68
N PHE A 309 -1.77 -26.63 15.80
CA PHE A 309 -1.70 -28.06 16.12
C PHE A 309 -2.04 -28.38 17.58
N SER A 310 -1.89 -27.42 18.49
CA SER A 310 -2.31 -27.57 19.90
C SER A 310 -3.81 -27.37 20.10
N GLU A 311 -4.42 -26.42 19.38
CA GLU A 311 -5.82 -26.00 19.60
C GLU A 311 -6.81 -26.71 18.67
N THR A 312 -6.36 -27.24 17.52
CA THR A 312 -7.24 -27.83 16.50
C THR A 312 -7.27 -29.36 16.63
N PRO A 313 -8.45 -29.98 16.89
CA PRO A 313 -8.60 -31.42 16.94
C PRO A 313 -8.12 -32.09 15.65
N LYS A 314 -7.58 -33.32 15.73
CA LYS A 314 -7.01 -34.02 14.56
C LYS A 314 -8.00 -34.16 13.39
N ALA A 315 -9.28 -34.36 13.68
CA ALA A 315 -10.34 -34.52 12.68
C ALA A 315 -10.59 -33.25 11.85
N ASP A 316 -10.38 -32.06 12.43
CA ASP A 316 -10.68 -30.78 11.78
C ASP A 316 -9.46 -30.17 11.08
N ARG A 317 -8.32 -30.88 11.10
CA ARG A 317 -7.07 -30.36 10.52
C ARG A 317 -7.11 -30.42 9.00
N SER A 318 -6.91 -29.27 8.37
CA SER A 318 -6.67 -29.16 6.93
C SER A 318 -5.56 -28.16 6.63
N PHE A 319 -4.92 -28.29 5.46
CA PHE A 319 -3.92 -27.33 5.02
C PHE A 319 -4.52 -25.92 4.84
N ALA A 320 -5.73 -25.82 4.29
CA ALA A 320 -6.42 -24.55 4.10
C ALA A 320 -6.67 -23.82 5.43
N LEU A 321 -7.13 -24.54 6.46
CA LEU A 321 -7.35 -23.95 7.79
C LEU A 321 -6.03 -23.54 8.45
N MET A 322 -5.00 -24.38 8.33
CA MET A 322 -3.66 -24.08 8.82
C MET A 322 -3.10 -22.79 8.20
N TRP A 323 -3.13 -22.68 6.87
CA TRP A 323 -2.67 -21.50 6.15
C TRP A 323 -3.45 -20.25 6.57
N LYS A 324 -4.79 -20.33 6.64
CA LYS A 324 -5.65 -19.22 7.07
C LYS A 324 -5.30 -18.70 8.47
N LYS A 325 -4.88 -19.58 9.40
CA LYS A 325 -4.45 -19.18 10.76
C LYS A 325 -3.01 -18.68 10.81
N CYS A 326 -2.12 -19.20 9.95
CA CYS A 326 -0.67 -18.99 10.05
C CYS A 326 -0.10 -17.95 9.08
N GLU A 327 -0.84 -17.53 8.05
CA GLU A 327 -0.29 -16.68 7.00
C GLU A 327 0.33 -15.37 7.54
N PRO A 328 1.59 -15.06 7.21
CA PRO A 328 2.29 -13.94 7.83
C PRO A 328 2.18 -12.63 7.02
N PHE A 329 1.23 -12.52 6.09
CA PHE A 329 1.18 -11.40 5.14
C PHE A 329 0.08 -10.38 5.45
N SER A 330 -1.15 -10.85 5.60
CA SER A 330 -2.33 -9.97 5.75
C SER A 330 -2.63 -9.64 7.21
N ASN A 331 -2.04 -10.36 8.16
CA ASN A 331 -2.44 -10.37 9.56
C ASN A 331 -2.06 -9.07 10.32
N PRO A 332 -3.01 -8.44 11.06
CA PRO A 332 -2.74 -7.27 11.89
C PRO A 332 -1.65 -7.47 12.95
N THR A 333 -1.58 -8.66 13.54
CA THR A 333 -0.56 -9.02 14.54
C THR A 333 0.84 -8.93 13.93
N VAL A 334 1.03 -9.49 12.73
CA VAL A 334 2.34 -9.41 12.04
C VAL A 334 2.71 -7.97 11.73
N LYS A 335 1.74 -7.17 11.24
CA LYS A 335 1.99 -5.76 10.96
C LYS A 335 2.41 -5.00 12.23
N ARG A 336 1.79 -5.28 13.38
CA ARG A 336 2.19 -4.71 14.67
C ARG A 336 3.60 -5.18 15.10
N MET A 337 3.91 -6.46 14.94
CA MET A 337 5.25 -7.00 15.23
C MET A 337 6.30 -6.35 14.33
N LEU A 338 6.03 -6.18 13.03
CA LEU A 338 6.92 -5.48 12.10
C LEU A 338 7.13 -4.02 12.48
N THR A 339 6.09 -3.32 12.97
CA THR A 339 6.24 -1.96 13.49
C THR A 339 7.20 -1.92 14.69
N VAL A 340 7.07 -2.86 15.63
CA VAL A 340 7.96 -2.95 16.79
C VAL A 340 9.39 -3.28 16.35
N ALA A 341 9.56 -4.28 15.49
CA ALA A 341 10.87 -4.72 15.04
C ALA A 341 11.62 -3.64 14.26
N HIS A 342 10.95 -2.95 13.33
CA HIS A 342 11.57 -1.84 12.59
C HIS A 342 11.79 -0.60 13.47
N GLY A 343 10.92 -0.37 14.46
CA GLY A 343 11.14 0.69 15.45
C GLY A 343 12.40 0.43 16.28
N THR A 344 12.58 -0.78 16.80
CA THR A 344 13.79 -1.16 17.54
C THR A 344 15.04 -1.11 16.65
N PHE A 345 14.95 -1.60 15.41
CA PHE A 345 16.02 -1.49 14.42
C PHE A 345 16.47 -0.04 14.25
N CYS A 346 15.54 0.88 13.93
CA CYS A 346 15.85 2.29 13.73
C CYS A 346 16.41 2.95 15.00
N LEU A 347 15.91 2.59 16.18
CA LEU A 347 16.44 3.14 17.44
C LEU A 347 17.92 2.77 17.65
N VAL A 348 18.29 1.52 17.35
CA VAL A 348 19.68 1.05 17.48
C VAL A 348 20.57 1.72 16.42
N ASP A 349 20.15 1.71 15.16
CA ASP A 349 20.87 2.31 14.02
C ASP A 349 21.07 3.83 14.20
N ILE A 350 20.01 4.58 14.45
CA ILE A 350 20.09 6.03 14.70
C ILE A 350 20.99 6.31 15.91
N GLY A 351 20.91 5.49 16.96
CA GLY A 351 21.77 5.61 18.14
C GLY A 351 23.26 5.49 17.81
N ASP A 352 23.65 4.46 17.04
CA ASP A 352 25.04 4.29 16.60
C ASP A 352 25.47 5.43 15.65
N ALA A 353 24.66 5.74 14.64
CA ALA A 353 24.96 6.79 13.67
C ALA A 353 25.18 8.16 14.35
N VAL A 354 24.33 8.52 15.33
CA VAL A 354 24.50 9.74 16.14
C VAL A 354 25.80 9.68 16.95
N GLY A 355 26.06 8.57 17.64
CA GLY A 355 27.28 8.40 18.44
C GLY A 355 28.54 8.57 17.59
N ARG A 356 28.59 7.91 16.42
CA ARG A 356 29.70 7.99 15.46
C ARG A 356 29.87 9.38 14.87
N ALA A 357 28.77 10.08 14.58
CA ALA A 357 28.82 11.45 14.07
C ALA A 357 29.45 12.44 15.06
N PHE A 358 29.21 12.29 16.36
CA PHE A 358 29.85 13.12 17.39
C PHE A 358 31.32 12.74 17.62
N ILE A 359 31.65 11.46 17.54
CA ILE A 359 33.04 10.98 17.67
C ILE A 359 33.89 11.53 16.52
N GLU A 360 33.45 11.36 15.27
CA GLU A 360 34.19 11.81 14.08
C GLU A 360 34.23 13.35 13.97
N GLY A 361 33.19 14.03 14.46
CA GLY A 361 33.14 15.50 14.50
C GLY A 361 33.91 16.13 15.67
N GLY A 362 34.68 15.35 16.44
CA GLY A 362 35.50 15.87 17.54
C GLY A 362 34.68 16.54 18.66
N GLY A 363 33.46 16.04 18.92
CA GLY A 363 32.51 16.63 19.87
C GLY A 363 31.46 17.55 19.22
N SER A 364 31.59 17.88 17.94
CA SER A 364 30.53 18.51 17.13
C SER A 364 29.80 17.47 16.27
N PHE A 365 28.58 17.75 15.84
CA PHE A 365 27.80 16.81 15.04
C PHE A 365 28.23 16.83 13.57
N ASN A 366 28.82 15.74 13.08
CA ASN A 366 29.17 15.59 11.66
C ASN A 366 28.01 14.97 10.86
N ALA A 367 27.27 15.82 10.14
CA ALA A 367 26.11 15.39 9.35
C ALA A 367 26.46 14.40 8.23
N VAL A 368 27.64 14.53 7.61
CA VAL A 368 28.08 13.60 6.55
C VAL A 368 28.34 12.22 7.13
N GLU A 369 29.08 12.13 8.25
CA GLU A 369 29.33 10.84 8.92
C GLU A 369 28.02 10.19 9.42
N PHE A 370 27.11 10.99 9.97
CA PHE A 370 25.78 10.51 10.37
C PHE A 370 25.05 9.83 9.21
N VAL A 371 24.96 10.49 8.05
CA VAL A 371 24.23 9.98 6.89
C VAL A 371 24.92 8.76 6.27
N LEU A 372 26.25 8.70 6.29
CA LEU A 372 26.99 7.55 5.78
C LEU A 372 26.71 6.25 6.55
N ARG A 373 26.31 6.37 7.82
CA ARG A 373 26.00 5.23 8.69
C ARG A 373 24.51 4.95 8.80
N LEU A 374 23.69 6.00 8.86
CA LEU A 374 22.24 5.86 9.01
C LEU A 374 21.64 4.96 7.92
N ASN A 375 20.89 3.94 8.35
CA ASN A 375 20.14 3.09 7.44
C ASN A 375 18.84 3.77 6.98
N VAL A 376 18.96 4.58 5.92
CA VAL A 376 17.84 5.32 5.31
C VAL A 376 16.73 4.39 4.81
N VAL A 377 17.08 3.19 4.34
CA VAL A 377 16.10 2.17 3.90
C VAL A 377 15.24 1.71 5.08
N GLY A 378 15.86 1.49 6.24
CA GLY A 378 15.18 1.11 7.48
C GLY A 378 14.25 2.20 7.99
N VAL A 379 14.70 3.46 8.00
CA VAL A 379 13.87 4.61 8.35
C VAL A 379 12.63 4.70 7.45
N GLY A 380 12.81 4.53 6.13
CA GLY A 380 11.69 4.49 5.19
C GLY A 380 10.72 3.33 5.47
N ARG A 381 11.25 2.12 5.71
CA ARG A 381 10.43 0.94 6.02
C ARG A 381 9.65 1.09 7.33
N PHE A 382 10.25 1.67 8.36
CA PHE A 382 9.60 1.97 9.63
C PHE A 382 8.50 3.02 9.46
N THR A 383 8.76 4.07 8.67
CA THR A 383 7.76 5.10 8.33
C THR A 383 6.50 4.48 7.70
N ILE A 384 6.67 3.54 6.76
CA ILE A 384 5.55 2.80 6.16
C ILE A 384 4.78 1.98 7.21
N SER A 385 5.49 1.32 8.14
CA SER A 385 4.86 0.58 9.25
C SER A 385 4.04 1.51 10.16
N LEU A 386 4.59 2.67 10.55
CA LEU A 386 3.90 3.66 11.37
C LEU A 386 2.64 4.18 10.68
N TYR A 387 2.72 4.52 9.40
CA TYR A 387 1.56 4.94 8.62
C TYR A 387 0.46 3.86 8.61
N GLY A 388 0.86 2.61 8.35
CA GLY A 388 -0.06 1.47 8.38
C GLY A 388 -0.70 1.25 9.75
N GLU A 389 0.05 1.44 10.82
CA GLU A 389 -0.44 1.30 12.20
C GLU A 389 -1.43 2.40 12.57
N THR A 390 -1.12 3.66 12.25
CA THR A 390 -2.00 4.80 12.47
C THR A 390 -3.30 4.67 11.69
N LYS A 391 -3.23 4.33 10.39
CA LYS A 391 -4.41 4.10 9.55
C LYS A 391 -5.31 3.00 10.13
N ARG A 392 -4.72 1.91 10.62
CA ARG A 392 -5.46 0.82 11.26
C ARG A 392 -6.09 1.27 12.57
N ALA A 393 -5.38 2.02 13.42
CA ALA A 393 -5.90 2.52 14.68
C ALA A 393 -7.14 3.41 14.48
N ILE A 394 -7.09 4.31 13.48
CA ILE A 394 -8.24 5.14 13.09
C ILE A 394 -9.41 4.27 12.61
N SER A 395 -9.13 3.30 11.73
CA SER A 395 -10.15 2.40 11.17
C SER A 395 -10.80 1.54 12.27
N TYR A 396 -9.99 1.02 13.20
CA TYR A 396 -10.46 0.27 14.36
C TYR A 396 -11.33 1.14 15.28
N GLY A 397 -10.94 2.39 15.55
CA GLY A 397 -11.74 3.31 16.36
C GLY A 397 -13.11 3.62 15.75
N ARG A 398 -13.20 3.71 14.42
CA ARG A 398 -14.46 3.84 13.71
C ARG A 398 -15.29 2.56 13.79
N ALA A 399 -14.72 1.43 13.39
CA ALA A 399 -15.40 0.13 13.40
C ALA A 399 -15.87 -0.26 14.80
N LYS A 400 -15.10 0.07 15.84
CA LYS A 400 -15.49 -0.14 17.24
C LYS A 400 -16.78 0.58 17.60
N ARG A 401 -16.92 1.86 17.24
CA ARG A 401 -18.16 2.61 17.49
C ARG A 401 -19.36 2.00 16.75
N GLU A 402 -19.14 1.58 15.51
CA GLU A 402 -20.17 0.93 14.69
C GLU A 402 -20.59 -0.42 15.30
N ALA A 403 -19.65 -1.26 15.76
CA ALA A 403 -19.99 -2.52 16.42
C ALA A 403 -20.59 -2.34 17.82
N ASP A 404 -20.15 -1.33 18.59
CA ASP A 404 -20.75 -1.02 19.89
C ASP A 404 -22.22 -0.60 19.71
N PHE A 405 -22.55 0.08 18.60
CA PHE A 405 -23.94 0.38 18.21
C PHE A 405 -24.67 -0.88 17.74
N ALA A 406 -24.09 -1.64 16.81
CA ALA A 406 -24.67 -2.88 16.28
C ALA A 406 -24.93 -3.91 17.41
N SER A 407 -24.07 -3.98 18.42
CA SER A 407 -24.26 -4.87 19.57
C SER A 407 -25.51 -4.52 20.38
N LYS A 408 -25.85 -3.23 20.49
CA LYS A 408 -27.10 -2.79 21.14
C LYS A 408 -28.31 -3.11 20.27
N GLU A 409 -28.17 -2.91 18.96
CA GLU A 409 -29.20 -3.21 17.97
C GLU A 409 -29.52 -4.70 17.93
N ILE A 410 -28.50 -5.58 18.01
CA ILE A 410 -28.66 -7.04 18.15
C ILE A 410 -29.56 -7.38 19.33
N THR A 411 -29.39 -6.73 20.49
CA THR A 411 -30.28 -6.96 21.65
C THR A 411 -31.73 -6.60 21.33
N ILE A 412 -31.95 -5.47 20.65
CA ILE A 412 -33.30 -5.01 20.26
C ILE A 412 -33.92 -5.97 19.25
N VAL A 413 -33.18 -6.35 18.20
CA VAL A 413 -33.64 -7.29 17.16
C VAL A 413 -33.94 -8.66 17.75
N ASN A 414 -33.13 -9.16 18.69
CA ASN A 414 -33.41 -10.42 19.39
C ASN A 414 -34.73 -10.36 20.18
N ASN A 415 -34.93 -9.29 20.97
CA ASN A 415 -36.18 -9.09 21.71
C ASN A 415 -37.38 -8.99 20.75
N TYR A 416 -37.19 -8.34 19.60
CA TYR A 416 -38.21 -8.23 18.56
C TYR A 416 -38.56 -9.59 17.93
N ILE A 417 -37.56 -10.39 17.55
CA ILE A 417 -37.74 -11.77 17.04
C ILE A 417 -38.47 -12.63 18.08
N GLU A 418 -38.11 -12.53 19.36
CA GLU A 418 -38.79 -13.25 20.44
C GLU A 418 -40.27 -12.83 20.53
N GLY A 419 -40.57 -11.53 20.45
CA GLY A 419 -41.92 -11.02 20.38
C GLY A 419 -42.72 -11.56 19.18
N LEU A 420 -42.10 -11.58 17.99
CA LEU A 420 -42.74 -12.14 16.78
C LEU A 420 -43.02 -13.64 16.92
N LYS A 421 -42.12 -14.42 17.52
CA LYS A 421 -42.34 -15.84 17.79
C LYS A 421 -43.54 -16.07 18.71
N ILE A 422 -43.66 -15.25 19.76
CA ILE A 422 -44.81 -15.29 20.67
C ILE A 422 -46.11 -14.97 19.92
N LEU A 423 -46.10 -13.95 19.06
CA LEU A 423 -47.27 -13.54 18.26
C LEU A 423 -47.67 -14.63 17.25
N SER A 424 -46.70 -15.17 16.51
CA SER A 424 -46.92 -16.25 15.53
C SER A 424 -47.62 -17.46 16.17
N LEU A 425 -47.18 -17.86 17.37
CA LEU A 425 -47.79 -18.94 18.13
C LEU A 425 -49.20 -18.59 18.63
N LYS A 426 -49.38 -17.37 19.15
CA LYS A 426 -50.65 -16.96 19.77
C LYS A 426 -51.78 -16.81 18.76
N TYR A 427 -51.45 -16.30 17.57
CA TYR A 427 -52.44 -16.05 16.52
C TYR A 427 -52.57 -17.21 15.53
N ASP A 428 -51.71 -18.23 15.62
CA ASP A 428 -51.57 -19.26 14.59
C ASP A 428 -51.57 -18.59 13.22
N ASP A 429 -50.51 -17.83 12.94
CA ASP A 429 -50.43 -16.89 11.80
C ASP A 429 -50.89 -17.51 10.48
N ALA A 430 -50.62 -18.81 10.29
CA ALA A 430 -51.11 -19.58 9.15
C ALA A 430 -52.65 -19.72 9.15
N HIS A 431 -53.26 -20.12 10.26
CA HIS A 431 -54.72 -20.16 10.39
C HIS A 431 -55.36 -18.79 10.33
N LEU A 432 -54.74 -17.73 10.85
CA LEU A 432 -55.27 -16.37 10.76
C LEU A 432 -55.29 -15.87 9.31
N LEU A 433 -54.19 -16.05 8.58
CA LEU A 433 -54.10 -15.68 7.17
C LEU A 433 -55.05 -16.53 6.30
N MET A 434 -55.15 -17.84 6.57
CA MET A 434 -56.13 -18.71 5.91
C MET A 434 -57.56 -18.27 6.23
N PHE A 435 -57.87 -17.95 7.49
CA PHE A 435 -59.19 -17.46 7.89
C PHE A 435 -59.54 -16.16 7.17
N ILE A 436 -58.59 -15.22 7.05
CA ILE A 436 -58.81 -13.95 6.33
C ILE A 436 -59.02 -14.22 4.84
N ASP A 437 -58.18 -15.05 4.20
CA ASP A 437 -58.30 -15.42 2.79
C ASP A 437 -59.62 -16.15 2.49
N ASP A 438 -60.01 -17.09 3.36
CA ASP A 438 -61.29 -17.79 3.31
C ASP A 438 -62.46 -16.82 3.51
N PHE A 439 -62.34 -15.87 4.45
CA PHE A 439 -63.37 -14.87 4.72
C PHE A 439 -63.53 -13.87 3.56
N GLU A 440 -62.44 -13.47 2.92
CA GLU A 440 -62.43 -12.61 1.73
C GLU A 440 -63.06 -13.31 0.52
N LYS A 441 -62.73 -14.58 0.29
CA LYS A 441 -63.17 -15.35 -0.88
C LYS A 441 -64.56 -15.97 -0.75
N SER A 442 -65.08 -16.11 0.47
CA SER A 442 -66.33 -16.83 0.71
C SER A 442 -67.60 -15.99 0.49
N ASP A 443 -67.50 -14.70 0.17
CA ASP A 443 -68.62 -13.74 0.12
C ASP A 443 -69.52 -13.79 1.39
N ALA A 444 -69.07 -14.41 2.49
CA ALA A 444 -69.93 -14.80 3.61
C ALA A 444 -70.54 -13.57 4.30
N TYR A 445 -69.78 -12.47 4.37
CA TYR A 445 -70.25 -11.18 4.87
C TYR A 445 -71.29 -10.57 3.93
N ALA A 446 -71.08 -10.64 2.61
CA ALA A 446 -72.02 -10.14 1.60
C ALA A 446 -73.32 -10.96 1.61
N GLU A 447 -73.23 -12.27 1.80
CA GLU A 447 -74.37 -13.18 1.83
C GLU A 447 -75.18 -13.00 3.12
N ALA A 448 -74.54 -12.85 4.28
CA ALA A 448 -75.19 -12.54 5.55
C ALA A 448 -75.90 -11.17 5.51
N PHE A 449 -75.28 -10.19 4.87
CA PHE A 449 -75.87 -8.87 4.66
C PHE A 449 -77.05 -8.89 3.67
N GLY A 450 -76.94 -9.66 2.59
CA GLY A 450 -78.04 -9.90 1.67
C GLY A 450 -79.24 -10.54 2.37
N LYS A 451 -78.98 -11.53 3.25
CA LYS A 451 -80.02 -12.17 4.08
C LYS A 451 -80.66 -11.20 5.08
N SER A 452 -79.89 -10.31 5.70
CA SER A 452 -80.44 -9.31 6.64
C SER A 452 -81.34 -8.30 5.91
N SER A 453 -80.94 -7.88 4.70
CA SER A 453 -81.73 -7.01 3.82
C SER A 453 -83.04 -7.68 3.41
N ALA A 454 -82.98 -8.94 2.96
CA ALA A 454 -84.16 -9.72 2.61
C ALA A 454 -85.11 -9.93 3.81
N LEU A 455 -84.56 -10.13 5.02
CA LEU A 455 -85.34 -10.26 6.25
C LEU A 455 -86.03 -8.94 6.63
N ALA A 456 -85.38 -7.80 6.40
CA ALA A 456 -85.98 -6.48 6.63
C ALA A 456 -87.15 -6.21 5.66
N GLU A 457 -87.02 -6.64 4.40
CA GLU A 457 -88.12 -6.59 3.42
C GLU A 457 -89.32 -7.45 3.87
N LEU A 458 -89.07 -8.69 4.30
CA LEU A 458 -90.11 -9.58 4.85
C LEU A 458 -90.85 -9.00 6.08
N ARG A 459 -90.19 -8.11 6.83
CA ARG A 459 -90.74 -7.45 8.02
C ARG A 459 -91.39 -6.10 7.73
N ASN A 460 -91.59 -5.74 6.46
CA ASN A 460 -92.16 -4.47 6.02
C ASN A 460 -91.40 -3.23 6.55
N VAL A 461 -90.08 -3.33 6.70
CA VAL A 461 -89.26 -2.14 6.98
C VAL A 461 -89.37 -1.18 5.79
N PRO A 462 -89.61 0.13 6.00
CA PRO A 462 -89.68 1.09 4.90
C PRO A 462 -88.43 1.03 4.02
N ALA A 463 -88.62 1.01 2.69
CA ALA A 463 -87.52 0.79 1.74
C ALA A 463 -86.34 1.77 1.90
N ASN A 464 -86.60 3.01 2.35
CA ASN A 464 -85.59 4.02 2.63
C ASN A 464 -84.80 3.80 3.93
N LYS A 465 -85.12 2.76 4.71
CA LYS A 465 -84.44 2.34 5.94
C LYS A 465 -83.76 0.98 5.81
N ILE A 466 -83.87 0.32 4.66
CA ILE A 466 -83.18 -0.95 4.38
C ILE A 466 -81.82 -0.61 3.77
N LEU A 467 -80.76 -1.03 4.43
CA LEU A 467 -79.39 -0.85 3.96
C LEU A 467 -79.12 -1.89 2.88
N LYS A 468 -78.78 -1.50 1.65
CA LYS A 468 -78.59 -2.45 0.52
C LYS A 468 -77.22 -2.38 -0.13
N SER A 469 -76.46 -1.34 0.18
CA SER A 469 -75.11 -1.12 -0.35
C SER A 469 -74.13 -0.79 0.78
N LYS A 470 -72.84 -0.99 0.52
CA LYS A 470 -71.74 -0.57 1.42
C LYS A 470 -71.92 0.90 1.84
N SER A 471 -72.25 1.79 0.90
CA SER A 471 -72.50 3.22 1.18
C SER A 471 -73.65 3.46 2.16
N ASP A 472 -74.69 2.62 2.16
CA ASP A 472 -75.80 2.75 3.10
C ASP A 472 -75.36 2.36 4.52
N ILE A 473 -74.54 1.31 4.64
CA ILE A 473 -73.96 0.86 5.91
C ILE A 473 -73.07 1.95 6.49
N ASP A 474 -72.16 2.47 5.67
CA ASP A 474 -71.22 3.50 6.09
C ASP A 474 -71.98 4.74 6.59
N LYS A 475 -72.99 5.20 5.84
CA LYS A 475 -73.87 6.30 6.28
C LYS A 475 -74.66 5.99 7.55
N PHE A 476 -75.14 4.75 7.73
CA PHE A 476 -75.92 4.37 8.91
C PHE A 476 -75.08 4.37 10.19
N PHE A 477 -73.83 3.93 10.12
CA PHE A 477 -72.90 3.91 11.26
C PHE A 477 -72.08 5.20 11.42
N GLY A 478 -72.35 6.24 10.62
CA GLY A 478 -71.69 7.54 10.74
C GLY A 478 -70.30 7.61 10.09
N GLY A 479 -69.99 6.68 9.19
CA GLY A 479 -68.87 6.78 8.25
C GLY A 479 -69.07 7.95 7.29
N LYS A 480 -67.98 8.68 7.00
CA LYS A 480 -67.99 9.81 6.07
C LYS A 480 -68.11 9.34 4.63
#